data_AF-A0A0K0G060-F1
#
_entry.id   AF-A0A0K0G060-F1
#
_cell.length_a   1.000
_cell.length_b   1.000
_cell.length_c   1.000
_cell.angle_alpha   90.00
_cell.angle_beta   90.00
_cell.angle_gamma   90.00
#
_symmetry.space_group_name_H-M   'P 1'
#
loop_
_entity.id
_entity.type
_entity.pdbx_description
1 polymer ?
#
loop_
_entity_poly.entity_id
_entity_poly.type
_entity_poly.pdbx_seq_one_letter_code
_entity_poly.pdbx_strand_id
1 'polypeptide(L)'
;MDELETNLLSLPDNFKLKIFKKLDWKTLKDLWFVCRDFCLLIENNIHSLSRPKVDSLEIFFNEYRQIRVGYDLKECESTWTFQTSKVKSDNCEYGNFLRNKNFSRINHLYLENVANVGFIRLYNINCSSEDFSRLDFSASLPNGVPNLEFLEFKIFTTKGLGIPYINNLLREQSLRKLRLYKENESSLVIQKTLKDILTNNSLLDYTDISNVVTTPLYVQITDHLFELELLNHGNRCGRKQYKLSFCTPC
;
A
#
# COMPACT_ATOMS: atom_id res chain seq x y z
N MET A 1 -28.38 -48.89 -7.32
CA MET A 1 -27.44 -48.28 -6.36
C MET A 1 -27.45 -46.82 -6.73
N ASP A 2 -28.23 -46.03 -6.00
CA ASP A 2 -28.44 -44.62 -6.35
C ASP A 2 -27.12 -43.88 -6.10
N GLU A 3 -26.54 -43.36 -7.17
CA GLU A 3 -25.35 -42.54 -7.12
C GLU A 3 -25.71 -41.29 -6.33
N LEU A 4 -25.19 -41.18 -5.10
CA LEU A 4 -25.49 -40.11 -4.18
C LEU A 4 -24.84 -38.84 -4.73
N GLU A 5 -25.57 -38.15 -5.59
CA GLU A 5 -25.15 -36.92 -6.24
C GLU A 5 -24.85 -35.89 -5.13
N THR A 6 -23.57 -35.76 -4.81
CA THR A 6 -23.14 -34.95 -3.69
C THR A 6 -23.18 -33.49 -4.14
N ASN A 7 -24.29 -32.82 -3.86
CA ASN A 7 -24.49 -31.43 -4.24
C ASN A 7 -23.59 -30.50 -3.40
N LEU A 8 -22.79 -29.65 -4.04
CA LEU A 8 -21.94 -28.67 -3.37
C LEU A 8 -22.74 -27.76 -2.41
N LEU A 9 -24.02 -27.50 -2.72
CA LEU A 9 -24.92 -26.69 -1.89
C LEU A 9 -25.25 -27.35 -0.55
N SER A 10 -25.30 -28.68 -0.47
CA SER A 10 -25.63 -29.40 0.77
C SER A 10 -24.44 -29.56 1.71
N LEU A 11 -23.22 -29.24 1.27
CA LEU A 11 -22.05 -29.30 2.13
C LEU A 11 -22.12 -28.24 3.24
N PRO A 12 -21.62 -28.56 4.46
CA PRO A 12 -21.45 -27.55 5.48
C PRO A 12 -20.45 -26.46 5.05
N ASP A 13 -20.67 -25.22 5.50
CA ASP A 13 -19.93 -24.04 5.06
C ASP A 13 -18.42 -24.14 5.25
N ASN A 14 -17.95 -24.78 6.31
CA ASN A 14 -16.53 -25.00 6.56
C ASN A 14 -15.85 -25.85 5.46
N PHE A 15 -16.57 -26.81 4.86
CA PHE A 15 -16.07 -27.60 3.73
C PHE A 15 -16.11 -26.81 2.43
N LYS A 16 -17.21 -26.08 2.16
CA LYS A 16 -17.30 -25.15 1.02
C LYS A 16 -16.14 -24.14 1.04
N LEU A 17 -15.83 -23.57 2.21
CA LEU A 17 -14.72 -22.62 2.36
C LEU A 17 -13.34 -23.23 2.07
N LYS A 18 -13.10 -24.49 2.45
CA LYS A 18 -11.85 -25.19 2.09
C LYS A 18 -11.71 -25.35 0.58
N ILE A 19 -12.81 -25.56 -0.13
CA ILE A 19 -12.84 -25.62 -1.59
C ILE A 19 -12.60 -24.21 -2.16
N PHE A 20 -13.35 -23.21 -1.71
CA PHE A 20 -13.26 -21.83 -2.21
C PHE A 20 -11.86 -21.23 -2.03
N LYS A 21 -11.15 -21.55 -0.96
CA LYS A 21 -9.76 -21.13 -0.73
C LYS A 21 -8.78 -21.62 -1.79
N LYS A 22 -9.11 -22.69 -2.53
CA LYS A 22 -8.29 -23.23 -3.62
C LYS A 22 -8.61 -22.61 -4.99
N LEU A 23 -9.68 -21.83 -5.09
CA LEU A 23 -10.13 -21.25 -6.36
C LEU A 23 -9.43 -19.90 -6.60
N ASP A 24 -9.21 -19.58 -7.88
CA ASP A 24 -8.77 -18.26 -8.27
C ASP A 24 -9.89 -17.22 -8.12
N TRP A 25 -9.52 -15.93 -8.19
CA TRP A 25 -10.48 -14.84 -8.01
C TRP A 25 -11.56 -14.78 -9.10
N LYS A 26 -11.24 -15.20 -10.33
CA LYS A 26 -12.20 -15.18 -11.44
C LYS A 26 -13.30 -16.22 -11.20
N THR A 27 -12.90 -17.44 -10.86
CA THR A 27 -13.80 -18.53 -10.51
C THR A 27 -14.63 -18.21 -9.26
N LEU A 28 -14.04 -17.56 -8.26
CA LEU A 28 -14.79 -17.08 -7.09
C LEU A 28 -15.86 -16.04 -7.46
N LYS A 29 -15.57 -15.14 -8.41
CA LYS A 29 -16.58 -14.22 -8.93
C LYS A 29 -17.70 -14.94 -9.65
N ASP A 30 -17.38 -15.95 -10.45
CA ASP A 30 -18.41 -16.73 -11.16
C ASP A 30 -19.31 -17.47 -10.14
N LEU A 31 -18.73 -18.05 -9.09
CA LEU A 31 -19.46 -18.68 -7.99
C LEU A 31 -20.36 -17.73 -7.22
N TRP A 32 -19.97 -16.45 -7.11
CA TRP A 32 -20.79 -15.42 -6.48
C TRP A 32 -22.19 -15.35 -7.10
N PHE A 33 -22.28 -15.52 -8.42
CA PHE A 33 -23.54 -15.41 -9.17
C PHE A 33 -24.36 -16.71 -9.23
N VAL A 34 -23.85 -17.82 -8.68
CA VAL A 34 -24.54 -19.12 -8.73
C VAL A 34 -25.75 -19.15 -7.79
N CYS A 35 -25.56 -18.76 -6.52
CA CYS A 35 -26.65 -18.71 -5.54
C CYS A 35 -26.36 -17.73 -4.40
N ARG A 36 -27.42 -17.36 -3.66
CA ARG A 36 -27.33 -16.44 -2.52
C ARG A 36 -26.41 -16.95 -1.42
N ASP A 37 -26.43 -18.25 -1.14
CA ASP A 37 -25.62 -18.84 -0.08
C ASP A 37 -24.12 -18.73 -0.38
N PHE A 38 -23.72 -18.94 -1.63
CA PHE A 38 -22.32 -18.76 -2.05
C PHE A 38 -21.90 -17.29 -2.00
N CYS A 39 -22.76 -16.38 -2.45
CA CYS A 39 -22.54 -14.95 -2.33
C CYS A 39 -22.24 -14.56 -0.86
N LEU A 40 -23.14 -14.91 0.07
CA LEU A 40 -22.96 -14.60 1.49
C LEU A 40 -21.71 -15.26 2.09
N LEU A 41 -21.43 -16.52 1.72
CA LEU A 41 -20.27 -17.25 2.21
C LEU A 41 -18.96 -16.60 1.74
N ILE A 42 -18.88 -16.21 0.47
CA ILE A 42 -17.72 -15.51 -0.12
C ILE A 42 -17.56 -14.14 0.54
N GLU A 43 -18.64 -13.37 0.66
CA GLU A 43 -18.65 -12.05 1.27
C GLU A 43 -18.15 -12.07 2.71
N ASN A 44 -18.66 -12.98 3.53
CA ASN A 44 -18.29 -13.09 4.94
C ASN A 44 -16.83 -13.55 5.14
N ASN A 45 -16.24 -14.22 4.15
CA ASN A 45 -14.91 -14.82 4.25
C ASN A 45 -13.88 -14.21 3.29
N ILE A 46 -14.21 -13.09 2.64
CA ILE A 46 -13.42 -12.47 1.57
C ILE A 46 -11.96 -12.19 1.93
N HIS A 47 -11.69 -11.92 3.21
CA HIS A 47 -10.34 -11.66 3.73
C HIS A 47 -9.43 -12.91 3.72
N SER A 48 -10.04 -14.11 3.75
CA SER A 48 -9.36 -15.41 3.76
C SER A 48 -9.31 -16.10 2.39
N LEU A 49 -9.98 -15.52 1.39
CA LEU A 49 -10.06 -16.03 0.02
C LEU A 49 -9.01 -15.36 -0.88
N SER A 50 -8.76 -15.99 -2.03
CA SER A 50 -7.91 -15.42 -3.07
C SER A 50 -8.50 -14.08 -3.53
N ARG A 51 -7.65 -13.05 -3.62
CA ARG A 51 -8.01 -11.70 -4.06
C ARG A 51 -6.94 -11.19 -5.01
N PRO A 52 -7.33 -10.40 -6.03
CA PRO A 52 -6.38 -9.87 -6.99
C PRO A 52 -5.44 -8.92 -6.26
N LYS A 53 -4.14 -9.13 -6.47
CA LYS A 53 -3.09 -8.34 -5.83
C LYS A 53 -2.91 -7.03 -6.59
N VAL A 54 -2.90 -5.92 -5.87
CA VAL A 54 -2.63 -4.59 -6.41
C VAL A 54 -1.12 -4.39 -6.46
N ASP A 55 -0.61 -4.04 -7.63
CA ASP A 55 0.81 -3.80 -7.85
C ASP A 55 1.14 -2.31 -7.77
N SER A 56 0.30 -1.49 -8.42
CA SER A 56 0.39 -0.03 -8.45
C SER A 56 -0.91 0.57 -7.90
N LEU A 57 -0.80 1.58 -7.05
CA LEU A 57 -1.92 2.29 -6.46
C LEU A 57 -1.66 3.78 -6.47
N GLU A 58 -2.54 4.51 -7.13
CA GLU A 58 -2.53 5.97 -7.20
C GLU A 58 -3.82 6.51 -6.58
N ILE A 59 -3.70 7.40 -5.60
CA ILE A 59 -4.85 8.03 -4.95
C ILE A 59 -4.71 9.53 -5.08
N PHE A 60 -5.66 10.12 -5.79
CA PHE A 60 -5.83 11.56 -5.94
C PHE A 60 -6.96 11.99 -5.01
N PHE A 61 -6.68 12.96 -4.15
CA PHE A 61 -7.64 13.45 -3.17
C PHE A 61 -7.55 14.97 -3.02
N ASN A 62 -8.57 15.56 -2.41
CA ASN A 62 -8.56 16.94 -1.92
C ASN A 62 -8.99 16.97 -0.45
N GLU A 63 -9.09 18.20 0.09
CA GLU A 63 -9.47 18.48 1.49
C GLU A 63 -10.73 17.74 1.96
N TYR A 64 -11.67 17.52 1.06
CA TYR A 64 -12.99 17.00 1.43
C TYR A 64 -13.13 15.51 1.15
N ARG A 65 -12.52 15.00 0.09
CA ARG A 65 -12.73 13.63 -0.36
C ARG A 65 -11.63 13.13 -1.29
N GLN A 66 -11.59 11.82 -1.43
CA GLN A 66 -10.92 11.20 -2.57
C GLN A 66 -11.62 11.66 -3.86
N ILE A 67 -10.85 11.82 -4.91
CA ILE A 67 -11.37 12.25 -6.22
C ILE A 67 -11.29 11.06 -7.17
N ARG A 68 -10.16 10.36 -7.14
CA ARG A 68 -9.86 9.31 -8.09
C ARG A 68 -8.88 8.32 -7.50
N VAL A 69 -9.11 7.05 -7.78
CA VAL A 69 -8.18 5.97 -7.44
C VAL A 69 -7.82 5.26 -8.73
N GLY A 70 -6.56 5.33 -9.11
CA GLY A 70 -5.96 4.54 -10.18
C GLY A 70 -5.26 3.32 -9.60
N TYR A 71 -5.35 2.18 -10.26
CA TYR A 71 -4.59 1.02 -9.83
C TYR A 71 -4.27 0.07 -10.98
N ASP A 72 -3.19 -0.67 -10.81
CA ASP A 72 -2.84 -1.82 -11.64
C ASP A 72 -2.79 -3.07 -10.77
N LEU A 73 -3.19 -4.20 -11.37
CA LEU A 73 -3.10 -5.50 -10.73
C LEU A 73 -1.78 -6.15 -11.10
N LYS A 74 -1.24 -6.92 -10.17
CA LYS A 74 -0.09 -7.79 -10.45
C LYS A 74 -0.56 -8.84 -11.44
N GLU A 75 -0.07 -8.77 -12.68
CA GLU A 75 -0.45 -9.71 -13.75
C GLU A 75 -0.33 -11.16 -13.27
N CYS A 76 -1.37 -11.95 -13.55
CA CYS A 76 -1.16 -13.36 -13.86
C CYS A 76 -0.75 -13.43 -15.34
N GLU A 77 0.56 -13.34 -15.61
CA GLU A 77 1.25 -13.81 -16.83
C GLU A 77 0.82 -13.31 -18.23
N SER A 78 0.00 -12.28 -18.41
CA SER A 78 -0.28 -11.82 -19.79
C SER A 78 -0.48 -10.32 -19.96
N THR A 79 0.47 -9.76 -20.72
CA THR A 79 0.46 -8.49 -21.46
C THR A 79 0.46 -7.20 -20.64
N TRP A 80 1.65 -6.58 -20.63
CA TRP A 80 2.03 -5.24 -20.13
C TRP A 80 1.26 -4.06 -20.76
N THR A 81 -0.05 -4.17 -20.90
CA THR A 81 -0.90 -3.01 -21.16
C THR A 81 -1.28 -2.42 -19.81
N PHE A 82 -0.67 -1.29 -19.46
CA PHE A 82 -1.06 -0.44 -18.33
C PHE A 82 -2.50 0.06 -18.54
N GLN A 83 -3.48 -0.80 -18.29
CA GLN A 83 -4.87 -0.41 -18.29
C GLN A 83 -5.22 0.02 -16.87
N THR A 84 -4.84 1.25 -16.54
CA THR A 84 -5.11 1.83 -15.22
C THR A 84 -6.60 1.83 -14.98
N SER A 85 -7.05 0.93 -14.10
CA SER A 85 -8.46 0.87 -13.71
C SER A 85 -8.74 2.05 -12.81
N LYS A 86 -9.83 2.79 -13.10
CA LYS A 86 -10.24 3.95 -12.31
C LYS A 86 -11.47 3.60 -11.50
N VAL A 87 -11.41 3.86 -10.19
CA VAL A 87 -12.60 3.85 -9.33
C VAL A 87 -13.02 5.30 -9.12
N LYS A 88 -14.30 5.60 -9.40
CA LYS A 88 -14.87 6.89 -9.07
C LYS A 88 -15.05 6.94 -7.55
N SER A 89 -14.74 8.07 -6.94
CA SER A 89 -14.85 8.22 -5.49
C SER A 89 -16.31 8.39 -5.04
N ASP A 90 -17.12 7.36 -5.22
CA ASP A 90 -18.29 7.15 -4.37
C ASP A 90 -17.88 6.28 -3.18
N ASN A 91 -18.36 6.61 -1.98
CA ASN A 91 -17.96 5.97 -0.72
C ASN A 91 -18.25 4.47 -0.75
N CYS A 92 -19.37 4.07 -1.37
CA CYS A 92 -19.76 2.67 -1.53
C CYS A 92 -18.82 1.93 -2.49
N GLU A 93 -18.53 2.51 -3.66
CA GLU A 93 -17.62 1.92 -4.65
C GLU A 93 -16.20 1.77 -4.10
N TYR A 94 -15.72 2.79 -3.38
CA TYR A 94 -14.38 2.78 -2.80
C TYR A 94 -14.25 1.76 -1.67
N GLY A 95 -15.24 1.67 -0.77
CA GLY A 95 -15.26 0.64 0.28
C GLY A 95 -15.23 -0.78 -0.31
N ASN A 96 -16.00 -1.01 -1.37
CA ASN A 96 -16.00 -2.28 -2.11
C ASN A 96 -14.64 -2.55 -2.78
N PHE A 97 -14.01 -1.53 -3.36
CA PHE A 97 -12.65 -1.64 -3.90
C PHE A 97 -11.65 -2.08 -2.82
N LEU A 98 -11.63 -1.43 -1.66
CA LEU A 98 -10.72 -1.78 -0.58
C LEU A 98 -10.94 -3.22 -0.06
N ARG A 99 -12.20 -3.66 0.04
CA ARG A 99 -12.55 -5.01 0.49
C ARG A 99 -12.12 -6.10 -0.49
N ASN A 100 -12.32 -5.86 -1.78
CA ASN A 100 -12.20 -6.87 -2.84
C ASN A 100 -10.79 -6.99 -3.43
N LYS A 101 -9.82 -6.20 -2.98
CA LYS A 101 -8.43 -6.21 -3.47
C LYS A 101 -7.47 -6.64 -2.37
N ASN A 102 -6.32 -7.17 -2.78
CA ASN A 102 -5.23 -7.50 -1.88
C ASN A 102 -4.07 -6.52 -2.08
N PHE A 103 -3.74 -5.78 -1.03
CA PHE A 103 -2.71 -4.73 -1.05
C PHE A 103 -1.47 -5.11 -0.23
N SER A 104 -1.31 -6.39 0.12
CA SER A 104 -0.24 -6.87 1.02
C SER A 104 1.18 -6.52 0.56
N ARG A 105 1.39 -6.28 -0.74
CA ARG A 105 2.68 -5.95 -1.35
C ARG A 105 2.48 -5.06 -2.57
N ILE A 106 2.29 -3.77 -2.33
CA ILE A 106 2.25 -2.77 -3.40
C ILE A 106 3.70 -2.47 -3.80
N ASN A 107 3.97 -2.44 -5.12
CA ASN A 107 5.26 -2.03 -5.66
C ASN A 107 5.30 -0.53 -5.96
N HIS A 108 4.18 0.09 -6.30
CA HIS A 108 4.09 1.53 -6.54
C HIS A 108 2.93 2.15 -5.76
N LEU A 109 3.22 3.07 -4.85
CA LEU A 109 2.21 3.86 -4.15
C LEU A 109 2.40 5.34 -4.47
N TYR A 110 1.35 5.98 -4.96
CA TYR A 110 1.31 7.40 -5.26
C TYR A 110 0.10 8.04 -4.57
N LEU A 111 0.35 9.05 -3.75
CA LEU A 111 -0.68 9.81 -3.04
C LEU A 111 -0.51 11.26 -3.44
N GLU A 112 -1.51 11.86 -4.09
CA GLU A 112 -1.47 13.24 -4.54
C GLU A 112 -2.65 14.02 -3.97
N ASN A 113 -2.32 15.14 -3.33
CA ASN A 113 -3.28 16.17 -2.97
C ASN A 113 -3.41 17.16 -4.14
N VAL A 114 -4.47 17.02 -4.93
CA VAL A 114 -4.65 17.82 -6.15
C VAL A 114 -4.92 19.30 -5.85
N ALA A 115 -5.30 19.65 -4.62
CA ALA A 115 -5.57 21.04 -4.25
C ALA A 115 -4.28 21.85 -4.12
N ASN A 116 -3.21 21.22 -3.59
CA ASN A 116 -1.96 21.91 -3.24
C ASN A 116 -0.73 21.34 -3.98
N VAL A 117 -0.93 20.42 -4.93
CA VAL A 117 0.09 19.76 -5.76
C VAL A 117 1.14 18.96 -4.93
N GLY A 118 0.93 18.81 -3.63
CA GLY A 118 1.76 17.99 -2.76
C GLY A 118 1.54 16.51 -3.01
N PHE A 119 2.61 15.72 -2.98
CA PHE A 119 2.52 14.27 -3.21
C PHE A 119 3.52 13.47 -2.38
N ILE A 120 3.19 12.19 -2.20
CA ILE A 120 4.08 11.16 -1.69
C ILE A 120 4.09 10.03 -2.71
N ARG A 121 5.29 9.55 -3.03
CA ARG A 121 5.52 8.56 -4.07
C ARG A 121 6.56 7.57 -3.61
N LEU A 122 6.21 6.29 -3.70
CA LEU A 122 7.03 5.16 -3.31
C LEU A 122 7.11 4.17 -4.46
N TYR A 123 8.31 3.81 -4.87
CA TYR A 123 8.55 2.69 -5.78
C TYR A 123 9.42 1.66 -5.10
N ASN A 124 8.93 0.43 -5.01
CA ASN A 124 9.73 -0.74 -4.75
C ASN A 124 10.16 -1.36 -6.09
N ILE A 125 11.40 -1.10 -6.47
CA ILE A 125 12.04 -1.63 -7.66
C ILE A 125 12.81 -2.89 -7.23
N ASN A 126 12.27 -4.05 -7.58
CA ASN A 126 13.03 -5.30 -7.49
C ASN A 126 13.87 -5.45 -8.77
N CYS A 127 15.14 -5.08 -8.72
CA CYS A 127 16.08 -5.39 -9.79
C CYS A 127 16.41 -6.89 -9.75
N SER A 128 15.98 -7.65 -10.75
CA SER A 128 16.28 -9.10 -10.84
C SER A 128 17.77 -9.40 -10.99
N SER A 129 18.57 -8.42 -11.39
CA SER A 129 20.02 -8.52 -11.60
C SER A 129 20.85 -8.20 -10.36
N GLU A 130 20.25 -7.70 -9.28
CA GLU A 130 20.97 -7.27 -8.09
C GLU A 130 20.50 -8.04 -6.86
N ASP A 131 21.41 -8.30 -5.92
CA ASP A 131 21.08 -8.89 -4.60
C ASP A 131 20.27 -7.94 -3.70
N PHE A 132 19.83 -6.79 -4.23
CA PHE A 132 19.18 -5.72 -3.50
C PHE A 132 17.85 -5.33 -4.16
N SER A 133 16.82 -5.22 -3.33
CA SER A 133 15.64 -4.42 -3.64
C SER A 133 15.93 -2.94 -3.37
N ARG A 134 15.40 -2.07 -4.23
CA ARG A 134 15.55 -0.62 -4.15
C ARG A 134 14.18 0.00 -3.88
N LEU A 135 14.05 0.70 -2.78
CA LEU A 135 12.89 1.52 -2.46
C LEU A 135 13.24 2.99 -2.76
N ASP A 136 12.59 3.55 -3.77
CA ASP A 136 12.66 4.96 -4.09
C ASP A 136 11.50 5.69 -3.42
N PHE A 137 11.86 6.64 -2.56
CA PHE A 137 10.93 7.54 -1.94
C PHE A 137 11.08 8.92 -2.57
N SER A 138 9.94 9.54 -2.89
CA SER A 138 9.88 10.95 -3.26
C SER A 138 8.67 11.63 -2.64
N ALA A 139 8.84 12.85 -2.17
CA ALA A 139 7.73 13.68 -1.75
C ALA A 139 7.95 15.15 -2.12
N SER A 140 6.83 15.83 -2.37
CA SER A 140 6.76 17.27 -2.55
C SER A 140 5.83 17.84 -1.50
N LEU A 141 6.30 18.87 -0.80
CA LEU A 141 5.47 19.62 0.15
C LEU A 141 4.47 20.53 -0.58
N PRO A 142 3.27 20.74 -0.01
CA PRO A 142 2.28 21.66 -0.58
C PRO A 142 2.82 23.09 -0.61
N ASN A 143 2.52 23.85 -1.67
CA ASN A 143 2.90 25.26 -1.84
C ASN A 143 4.41 25.56 -1.85
N GLY A 144 5.27 24.55 -1.93
CA GLY A 144 6.69 24.75 -2.15
C GLY A 144 6.94 25.43 -3.49
N VAL A 145 7.87 26.39 -3.53
CA VAL A 145 8.42 26.86 -4.81
C VAL A 145 8.90 25.61 -5.57
N PRO A 146 8.47 25.38 -6.82
CA PRO A 146 8.61 24.10 -7.54
C PRO A 146 10.03 23.52 -7.64
N ASN A 147 11.06 24.26 -7.21
CA ASN A 147 12.47 23.93 -7.36
C ASN A 147 13.22 23.67 -6.04
N LEU A 148 12.59 23.74 -4.84
CA LEU A 148 13.39 23.81 -3.59
C LEU A 148 13.16 22.74 -2.53
N GLU A 149 12.05 21.99 -2.52
CA GLU A 149 11.79 21.03 -1.41
C GLU A 149 11.25 19.68 -1.89
N PHE A 150 11.90 19.13 -2.92
CA PHE A 150 11.72 17.72 -3.26
C PHE A 150 12.67 16.88 -2.41
N LEU A 151 12.10 16.01 -1.57
CA LEU A 151 12.91 15.01 -0.87
C LEU A 151 12.90 13.73 -1.68
N GLU A 152 14.05 13.37 -2.24
CA GLU A 152 14.29 12.04 -2.80
C GLU A 152 15.27 11.28 -1.92
N PHE A 153 14.93 10.06 -1.54
CA PHE A 153 15.93 9.13 -1.05
C PHE A 153 15.67 7.70 -1.49
N LYS A 154 16.76 6.94 -1.53
CA LYS A 154 16.80 5.57 -2.03
C LYS A 154 17.26 4.68 -0.90
N ILE A 155 16.51 3.62 -0.62
CA ILE A 155 16.86 2.60 0.37
C ILE A 155 17.10 1.30 -0.38
N PHE A 156 18.33 0.80 -0.30
CA PHE A 156 18.68 -0.51 -0.83
C PHE A 156 18.66 -1.54 0.28
N THR A 157 18.11 -2.74 0.02
CA THR A 157 18.03 -3.81 1.01
C THR A 157 18.07 -5.19 0.37
N THR A 158 18.79 -6.10 1.01
CA THR A 158 18.94 -7.50 0.58
C THR A 158 17.66 -8.33 0.71
N LYS A 159 16.65 -7.83 1.43
CA LYS A 159 15.31 -8.43 1.48
C LYS A 159 14.33 -7.50 0.78
N GLY A 160 13.54 -8.07 -0.13
CA GLY A 160 12.46 -7.36 -0.79
C GLY A 160 11.54 -6.66 0.20
N LEU A 161 11.52 -5.33 0.16
CA LEU A 161 10.56 -4.52 0.91
C LEU A 161 9.27 -4.42 0.09
N GLY A 162 8.21 -5.10 0.50
CA GLY A 162 6.89 -4.70 0.02
C GLY A 162 6.49 -3.42 0.74
N ILE A 163 5.87 -2.46 0.05
CA ILE A 163 5.17 -1.38 0.74
C ILE A 163 4.01 -2.06 1.48
N PRO A 164 4.05 -2.12 2.83
CA PRO A 164 3.10 -2.92 3.58
C PRO A 164 1.71 -2.32 3.43
N TYR A 165 0.70 -3.19 3.49
CA TYR A 165 -0.69 -2.77 3.42
C TYR A 165 -1.07 -1.94 4.65
N ILE A 166 -1.10 -0.62 4.50
CA ILE A 166 -1.62 0.26 5.53
C ILE A 166 -3.13 0.39 5.29
N ASN A 167 -3.88 -0.67 5.59
CA ASN A 167 -5.34 -0.71 5.39
C ASN A 167 -6.05 0.51 6.01
N ASN A 168 -5.54 0.95 7.16
CA ASN A 168 -6.03 2.14 7.82
C ASN A 168 -5.73 3.39 6.98
N LEU A 169 -4.55 3.54 6.37
CA LEU A 169 -4.14 4.72 5.59
C LEU A 169 -5.08 5.00 4.43
N LEU A 170 -5.49 3.96 3.71
CA LEU A 170 -6.32 4.10 2.52
C LEU A 170 -7.76 4.51 2.84
N ARG A 171 -8.22 4.29 4.08
CA ARG A 171 -9.56 4.76 4.47
C ARG A 171 -9.64 6.28 4.36
N GLU A 172 -10.77 6.77 3.86
CA GLU A 172 -11.01 8.21 3.68
C GLU A 172 -10.71 9.02 4.96
N GLN A 173 -11.12 8.50 6.12
CA GLN A 173 -10.83 9.14 7.42
C GLN A 173 -9.33 9.28 7.69
N SER A 174 -8.53 8.29 7.31
CA SER A 174 -7.08 8.36 7.48
C SER A 174 -6.44 9.26 6.45
N LEU A 175 -6.85 9.23 5.19
CA LEU A 175 -6.37 10.20 4.20
C LEU A 175 -6.68 11.64 4.63
N ARG A 176 -7.84 11.89 5.24
CA ARG A 176 -8.16 13.17 5.87
C ARG A 176 -7.23 13.49 7.04
N LYS A 177 -6.91 12.51 7.89
CA LYS A 177 -5.96 12.65 9.01
C LYS A 177 -4.50 12.82 8.56
N LEU A 178 -4.12 12.30 7.40
CA LEU A 178 -2.79 12.49 6.85
C LEU A 178 -2.48 13.95 6.59
N ARG A 179 -3.52 14.81 6.57
CA ARG A 179 -3.44 16.26 6.49
C ARG A 179 -2.19 16.73 5.74
N LEU A 180 -2.04 16.30 4.49
CA LEU A 180 -1.00 16.80 3.57
C LEU A 180 -1.26 18.28 3.20
N TYR A 181 -1.85 19.06 4.11
CA TYR A 181 -2.34 20.42 3.99
C TYR A 181 -1.46 21.39 4.77
N LYS A 182 -0.65 20.92 5.74
CA LYS A 182 0.32 21.75 6.45
C LYS A 182 1.75 21.24 6.23
N GLU A 183 2.65 22.20 6.01
CA GLU A 183 4.08 22.03 5.75
C GLU A 183 4.74 21.06 6.75
N ASN A 184 4.40 21.19 8.04
CA ASN A 184 4.93 20.36 9.13
C ASN A 184 4.21 19.02 9.36
N GLU A 185 3.02 18.80 8.79
CA GLU A 185 2.27 17.54 8.98
C GLU A 185 2.69 16.48 7.95
N SER A 186 3.14 16.92 6.76
CA SER A 186 3.60 16.03 5.69
C SER A 186 4.89 15.28 6.07
N SER A 187 5.84 15.94 6.72
CA SER A 187 7.10 15.33 7.23
C SER A 187 6.84 14.13 8.14
N LEU A 188 5.84 14.24 9.01
CA LEU A 188 5.45 13.19 9.95
C LEU A 188 4.86 11.97 9.24
N VAL A 189 4.03 12.20 8.22
CA VAL A 189 3.50 11.12 7.37
C VAL A 189 4.65 10.37 6.68
N ILE A 190 5.63 11.11 6.17
CA ILE A 190 6.79 10.54 5.49
C ILE A 190 7.61 9.68 6.45
N GLN A 191 7.99 10.22 7.61
CA GLN A 191 8.73 9.49 8.64
C GLN A 191 8.02 8.21 9.07
N LYS A 192 6.70 8.32 9.28
CA LYS A 192 5.90 7.18 9.71
C LYS A 192 5.76 6.12 8.63
N THR A 193 5.51 6.53 7.39
CA THR A 193 5.46 5.62 6.25
C THR A 193 6.80 4.87 6.12
N LEU A 194 7.91 5.57 6.28
CA LEU A 194 9.24 4.95 6.28
C LEU A 194 9.43 3.97 7.43
N LYS A 195 9.05 4.36 8.64
CA LYS A 195 9.09 3.49 9.81
C LYS A 195 8.29 2.21 9.57
N ASP A 196 7.08 2.33 9.07
CA ASP A 196 6.20 1.19 8.78
C ASP A 196 6.83 0.26 7.73
N ILE A 197 7.41 0.81 6.67
CA ILE A 197 8.11 0.05 5.62
C ILE A 197 9.34 -0.68 6.18
N LEU A 198 10.19 0.03 6.94
CA LEU A 198 11.48 -0.48 7.41
C LEU A 198 11.32 -1.50 8.54
N THR A 199 10.35 -1.31 9.41
CA THR A 199 10.01 -2.26 10.47
C THR A 199 9.10 -3.38 9.99
N ASN A 200 8.54 -3.26 8.78
CA ASN A 200 7.50 -4.14 8.24
C ASN A 200 6.30 -4.27 9.19
N ASN A 201 5.98 -3.21 9.94
CA ASN A 201 4.87 -3.14 10.88
C ASN A 201 3.88 -2.04 10.45
N SER A 202 2.72 -2.43 9.93
CA SER A 202 1.69 -1.52 9.40
C SER A 202 0.71 -0.97 10.46
N LEU A 203 1.08 -1.05 11.75
CA LEU A 203 0.14 -1.02 12.88
C LEU A 203 0.10 0.30 13.66
N LEU A 204 0.91 1.28 13.30
CA LEU A 204 0.95 2.51 14.07
C LEU A 204 -0.28 3.37 13.76
N ASP A 205 -1.12 3.60 14.77
CA ASP A 205 -2.21 4.58 14.67
C ASP A 205 -1.64 5.99 14.47
N TYR A 206 -2.20 6.72 13.52
CA TYR A 206 -1.86 8.13 13.25
C TYR A 206 -2.58 8.97 14.30
N THR A 207 -2.17 8.84 15.55
CA THR A 207 -2.55 9.75 16.64
C THR A 207 -1.75 11.03 16.51
N ASP A 208 -2.37 12.15 16.90
CA ASP A 208 -1.85 13.51 16.72
C ASP A 208 -0.39 13.63 17.19
N ILE A 209 0.55 13.69 16.25
CA ILE A 209 1.96 13.85 16.55
C ILE A 209 2.21 15.34 16.84
N SER A 210 2.90 15.60 17.94
CA SER A 210 3.19 16.93 18.48
C SER A 210 3.89 17.86 17.48
N ASN A 211 3.54 19.15 17.57
CA ASN A 211 3.89 20.22 16.66
C ASN A 211 5.37 20.67 16.71
N VAL A 212 5.82 21.09 15.52
CA VAL A 212 6.99 21.91 15.15
C VAL A 212 8.36 21.35 15.53
N VAL A 213 8.94 20.63 14.58
CA VAL A 213 10.39 20.37 14.54
C VAL A 213 10.98 21.32 13.49
N THR A 214 11.83 22.25 13.90
CA THR A 214 12.55 23.18 13.01
C THR A 214 13.67 22.51 12.21
N THR A 215 13.95 21.25 12.50
CA THR A 215 15.02 20.48 11.88
C THR A 215 14.64 20.06 10.45
N PRO A 216 15.56 20.11 9.46
CA PRO A 216 15.27 19.65 8.10
C PRO A 216 14.79 18.19 8.05
N LEU A 217 13.86 17.87 7.14
CA LEU A 217 13.24 16.54 7.03
C LEU A 217 14.26 15.40 6.87
N TYR A 218 15.33 15.61 6.10
CA TYR A 218 16.38 14.59 5.92
C TYR A 218 17.12 14.27 7.22
N VAL A 219 17.32 15.27 8.10
CA VAL A 219 17.92 15.06 9.42
C VAL A 219 16.95 14.25 10.28
N GLN A 220 15.67 14.63 10.32
CA GLN A 220 14.67 13.90 11.10
C GLN A 220 14.55 12.43 10.65
N ILE A 221 14.58 12.17 9.34
CA ILE A 221 14.60 10.81 8.80
C ILE A 221 15.88 10.08 9.22
N THR A 222 17.04 10.73 9.09
CA THR A 222 18.33 10.13 9.45
C THR A 222 18.38 9.77 10.94
N ASP A 223 17.98 10.69 11.82
CA ASP A 223 17.90 10.46 13.27
C ASP A 223 16.96 9.30 13.58
N HIS A 224 15.80 9.25 12.93
CA HIS A 224 14.87 8.13 13.11
C HIS A 224 15.44 6.79 12.64
N LEU A 225 16.21 6.77 11.55
CA LEU A 225 16.92 5.56 11.10
C LEU A 225 18.03 5.13 12.07
N PHE A 226 18.66 6.08 12.77
CA PHE A 226 19.58 5.79 13.86
C PHE A 226 18.87 5.23 15.09
N GLU A 227 17.73 5.79 15.49
CA GLU A 227 16.89 5.29 16.59
C GLU A 227 16.39 3.86 16.33
N LEU A 228 16.06 3.53 15.09
CA LEU A 228 15.71 2.17 14.67
C LEU A 228 16.93 1.24 14.56
N GLU A 229 18.13 1.73 14.91
CA GLU A 229 19.41 1.04 14.87
C GLU A 229 19.80 0.52 13.47
N LEU A 230 19.15 1.02 12.41
CA LEU A 230 19.40 0.60 11.02
C LEU A 230 20.75 1.10 10.51
N LEU A 231 21.20 2.25 11.03
CA LEU A 231 22.50 2.84 10.73
C LEU A 231 23.57 2.46 11.76
N ASN A 232 23.20 1.79 12.86
CA ASN A 232 24.14 1.40 13.90
C ASN A 232 25.05 0.24 13.42
N HIS A 233 26.36 0.45 13.44
CA HIS A 233 27.34 -0.53 13.00
C HIS A 233 27.31 -1.83 13.83
N GLY A 234 26.93 -1.76 15.11
CA GLY A 234 26.88 -2.92 16.02
C GLY A 234 25.80 -3.96 15.68
N ASN A 235 24.70 -3.54 15.03
CA ASN A 235 23.56 -4.40 14.74
C ASN A 235 23.57 -5.01 13.32
N ARG A 236 24.67 -4.86 12.59
CA ARG A 236 24.84 -5.43 11.23
C ARG A 236 25.08 -6.94 11.20
N CYS A 237 25.11 -7.63 12.35
CA CYS A 237 25.42 -9.05 12.48
C CYS A 237 24.41 -10.03 11.82
N GLY A 238 23.45 -9.54 11.01
CA GLY A 238 22.42 -10.35 10.34
C GLY A 238 22.42 -10.33 8.80
N ARG A 239 23.50 -9.89 8.12
CA ARG A 239 23.60 -9.77 6.64
C ARG A 239 22.62 -8.79 5.96
N LYS A 240 21.82 -8.03 6.72
CA LYS A 240 21.00 -6.96 6.13
C LYS A 240 21.89 -5.75 5.89
N GLN A 241 22.13 -5.43 4.62
CA GLN A 241 22.86 -4.25 4.22
C GLN A 241 21.84 -3.20 3.76
N TYR A 242 21.97 -2.00 4.33
CA TYR A 242 21.19 -0.83 3.95
C TYR A 242 22.12 0.21 3.35
N LYS A 243 21.74 0.75 2.19
CA LYS A 243 22.36 1.96 1.64
C LYS A 243 21.28 3.02 1.55
N LEU A 244 21.55 4.19 2.12
CA LEU A 244 20.73 5.38 2.01
C LEU A 244 21.40 6.36 1.07
N SER A 245 20.65 6.97 0.16
CA SER A 245 21.17 8.01 -0.72
C SER A 245 20.14 9.11 -0.83
N PHE A 246 20.52 10.33 -0.44
CA PHE A 246 19.71 11.53 -0.62
C PHE A 246 20.10 12.17 -1.95
N CYS A 247 19.12 12.50 -2.78
CA CYS A 247 19.36 13.13 -4.08
C CYS A 247 18.71 14.52 -4.09
N THR A 248 19.44 15.51 -4.59
CA THR A 248 18.85 16.80 -4.97
C THR A 248 18.40 16.69 -6.43
N PRO A 249 17.24 17.27 -6.80
CA PRO A 249 16.88 17.41 -8.21
C PRO A 249 18.01 18.13 -8.95
N CYS A 250 18.36 17.63 -10.13
CA CYS A 250 19.26 18.32 -11.07
C CYS A 250 18.48 19.32 -11.92
#